data_AF-A0A962U6H3-F1
#
_entry.id   AF-A0A962U6H3-F1
#
_cell.length_a   1.000
_cell.length_b   1.000
_cell.length_c   1.000
_cell.angle_alpha   90.00
_cell.angle_beta   90.00
_cell.angle_gamma   90.00
#
_symmetry.space_group_name_H-M   'P 1'
#
loop_
_entity.id
_entity.type
_entity.pdbx_description
1 polymer ?
#
loop_
_entity_poly.entity_id
_entity_poly.type
_entity_poly.pdbx_seq_one_letter_code
_entity_poly.pdbx_strand_id
1 'polypeptide(L)'
;TMATISADIAKGLSADHAINRARVFSKRIAVVRQGLQHLRTPQWLGLLDDCQQTDATIKGIGHHEPWLLLERIAVKMCGEPRAVRSKVPA
;
A
#
# COMPACT_ATOMS: atom_id res chain seq x y z
N THR A 1 -8.43 6.06 0.22
CA THR A 1 -7.13 5.60 0.78
C THR A 1 -6.17 5.27 -0.36
N MET A 2 -4.91 4.91 -0.09
CA MET A 2 -3.99 4.42 -1.13
C MET A 2 -4.59 3.24 -1.92
N ALA A 3 -5.28 2.33 -1.21
CA ALA A 3 -5.99 1.21 -1.82
C ALA A 3 -7.08 1.66 -2.81
N THR A 4 -7.89 2.66 -2.46
CA THR A 4 -8.90 3.23 -3.37
C THR A 4 -8.29 3.81 -4.63
N ILE A 5 -7.21 4.60 -4.49
CA ILE A 5 -6.53 5.23 -5.64
C ILE A 5 -5.95 4.13 -6.54
N SER A 6 -5.30 3.12 -5.95
CA SER A 6 -4.77 1.97 -6.69
C SER A 6 -5.87 1.20 -7.43
N ALA A 7 -7.03 0.99 -6.81
CA ALA A 7 -8.17 0.31 -7.43
C ALA A 7 -8.75 1.11 -8.61
N ASP A 8 -8.85 2.44 -8.49
CA ASP A 8 -9.31 3.32 -9.57
C ASP A 8 -8.33 3.27 -10.77
N ILE A 9 -7.02 3.27 -10.51
CA ILE A 9 -6.00 3.08 -11.54
C ILE A 9 -6.12 1.71 -12.21
N ALA A 10 -6.31 0.64 -11.43
CA ALA A 10 -6.51 -0.71 -11.96
C ALA A 10 -7.77 -0.84 -12.82
N LYS A 11 -8.80 -0.01 -12.58
CA LYS A 11 -10.02 0.10 -13.41
C LYS A 11 -9.84 0.95 -14.67
N GLY A 12 -8.65 1.51 -14.90
CA GLY A 12 -8.32 2.24 -16.12
C GLY A 12 -8.37 3.77 -15.99
N LEU A 13 -8.57 4.33 -14.80
CA LEU A 13 -8.39 5.78 -14.61
C LEU A 13 -6.89 6.12 -14.69
N SER A 14 -6.56 7.28 -15.26
CA SER A 14 -5.18 7.78 -15.18
C SER A 14 -4.80 8.05 -13.73
N ALA A 15 -3.52 7.87 -13.39
CA ALA A 15 -3.01 8.10 -12.04
C ALA A 15 -3.28 9.54 -11.57
N ASP A 16 -3.13 10.54 -12.45
CA ASP A 16 -3.43 11.94 -12.16
C ASP A 16 -4.89 12.16 -11.79
N HIS A 17 -5.82 11.60 -12.57
CA HIS A 17 -7.25 11.73 -12.28
C HIS A 17 -7.63 11.01 -11.00
N ALA A 18 -7.11 9.80 -10.75
CA ALA A 18 -7.38 9.03 -9.54
C ALA A 18 -6.85 9.76 -8.27
N ILE A 19 -5.64 10.32 -8.32
CA ILE A 19 -5.06 11.08 -7.20
C ILE A 19 -5.85 12.38 -6.94
N ASN A 20 -6.21 13.11 -8.00
CA ASN A 20 -6.99 14.34 -7.87
C ASN A 20 -8.39 14.07 -7.30
N ARG A 21 -9.05 13.01 -7.77
CA ARG A 21 -10.35 12.56 -7.23
C ARG A 21 -10.29 12.24 -5.74
N ALA A 22 -9.18 11.68 -5.28
CA ALA A 22 -8.95 11.38 -3.86
C ALA A 22 -8.63 12.61 -2.99
N ARG A 23 -8.57 13.83 -3.58
CA ARG A 23 -8.32 15.10 -2.89
C ARG A 23 -7.05 15.07 -2.03
N VAL A 24 -6.00 14.41 -2.53
CA VAL A 24 -4.70 14.35 -1.88
C VAL A 24 -4.13 15.77 -1.81
N PHE A 25 -3.67 16.18 -0.62
CA PHE A 25 -3.05 17.48 -0.43
C PHE A 25 -1.87 17.69 -1.40
N SER A 26 -1.81 18.86 -2.04
CA SER A 26 -0.92 19.09 -3.18
C SER A 26 0.55 18.77 -2.90
N LYS A 27 1.04 19.08 -1.68
CA LYS A 27 2.43 18.78 -1.26
C LYS A 27 2.73 17.27 -1.11
N ARG A 28 1.70 16.41 -1.10
CA ARG A 28 1.82 14.95 -0.94
C ARG A 28 1.57 14.18 -2.24
N ILE A 29 1.18 14.85 -3.32
CA ILE A 29 0.91 14.20 -4.62
C ILE A 29 2.13 13.41 -5.11
N ALA A 30 3.33 13.98 -5.01
CA ALA A 30 4.56 13.32 -5.47
C ALA A 30 4.83 12.00 -4.73
N VAL A 31 4.77 12.01 -3.39
CA VAL A 31 5.01 10.81 -2.58
C VAL A 31 3.89 9.77 -2.75
N VAL A 32 2.64 10.21 -2.90
CA VAL A 32 1.52 9.29 -3.20
C VAL A 32 1.71 8.62 -4.55
N ARG A 33 2.08 9.38 -5.58
CA ARG A 33 2.35 8.83 -6.91
C ARG A 33 3.47 7.81 -6.87
N GLN A 34 4.58 8.12 -6.19
CA GLN A 34 5.69 7.20 -6.03
C GLN A 34 5.26 5.92 -5.31
N GLY A 35 4.51 6.04 -4.21
CA GLY A 35 3.98 4.87 -3.49
C GLY A 35 3.12 3.98 -4.39
N LEU A 36 2.23 4.56 -5.19
CA LEU A 36 1.35 3.81 -6.11
C LEU A 36 2.11 3.04 -7.20
N GLN A 37 3.39 3.34 -7.45
CA GLN A 37 4.24 2.58 -8.37
C GLN A 37 4.86 1.33 -7.72
N HIS A 38 4.98 1.28 -6.39
CA HIS A 38 5.63 0.18 -5.68
C HIS A 38 4.71 -1.02 -5.43
N LEU A 39 3.43 -0.78 -5.15
CA LEU A 39 2.47 -1.80 -4.72
C LEU A 39 1.23 -1.85 -5.62
N ARG A 40 0.74 -3.06 -5.86
CA ARG A 40 -0.52 -3.34 -6.56
C ARG A 40 -1.72 -3.27 -5.61
N THR A 41 -2.92 -3.17 -6.17
CA THR A 41 -4.17 -3.02 -5.40
C THR A 41 -4.35 -4.08 -4.30
N PRO A 42 -4.10 -5.39 -4.52
CA PRO A 42 -4.24 -6.37 -3.46
C PRO A 42 -3.29 -6.14 -2.27
N GLN A 43 -2.08 -5.65 -2.53
CA GLN A 43 -1.10 -5.36 -1.49
C GLN A 43 -1.52 -4.13 -0.67
N TRP A 44 -2.09 -3.10 -1.32
CA TRP A 44 -2.66 -1.96 -0.60
C TRP A 44 -3.88 -2.30 0.24
N LEU A 45 -4.72 -3.24 -0.22
CA LEU A 45 -5.84 -3.74 0.56
C LEU A 45 -5.34 -4.52 1.79
N GLY A 46 -4.38 -5.44 1.61
CA GLY A 46 -3.77 -6.16 2.72
C GLY A 46 -3.09 -5.23 3.75
N LEU A 47 -2.44 -4.15 3.30
CA LEU A 47 -1.90 -3.14 4.21
C LEU A 47 -3.00 -2.41 5.00
N LEU A 48 -4.18 -2.20 4.41
CA LEU A 48 -5.31 -1.57 5.10
C LEU A 48 -5.88 -2.50 6.18
N ASP A 49 -5.95 -3.80 5.90
CA ASP A 49 -6.36 -4.83 6.86
C ASP A 49 -5.34 -4.94 8.00
N ASP A 50 -4.03 -4.94 7.68
CA ASP A 50 -2.97 -4.93 8.69
C ASP A 50 -3.07 -3.68 9.60
N CYS A 51 -3.38 -2.51 9.04
CA CYS A 51 -3.61 -1.28 9.81
C CYS A 51 -4.79 -1.44 10.78
N GLN A 52 -5.89 -2.05 10.33
CA GLN A 52 -7.07 -2.30 11.17
C GLN A 52 -6.75 -3.27 12.32
N GLN A 53 -6.03 -4.35 12.04
CA GLN A 53 -5.57 -5.29 13.08
C GLN A 53 -4.64 -4.61 14.10
N THR A 54 -3.75 -3.75 13.62
CA THR A 54 -2.81 -3.01 14.47
C THR A 54 -3.54 -2.02 15.38
N ASP A 55 -4.49 -1.26 14.84
CA ASP A 55 -5.33 -0.33 15.62
C ASP A 55 -6.13 -1.06 16.71
N ALA A 56 -6.74 -2.20 16.38
CA ALA A 56 -7.45 -3.03 17.35
C ALA A 56 -6.52 -3.53 18.47
N THR A 57 -5.31 -3.96 18.11
CA THR A 57 -4.30 -4.45 19.07
C THR A 57 -3.82 -3.32 19.99
N ILE A 58 -3.56 -2.11 19.46
CA ILE A 58 -3.19 -0.92 20.26
C ILE A 58 -4.29 -0.58 21.27
N LYS A 59 -5.56 -0.77 20.89
CA LYS A 59 -6.72 -0.56 21.76
C LYS A 59 -6.97 -1.69 22.76
N GLY A 60 -6.11 -2.72 22.80
CA GLY A 60 -6.23 -3.87 23.69
C GLY A 60 -7.22 -4.93 23.22
N ILE A 61 -7.67 -4.88 21.97
CA ILE A 61 -8.64 -5.82 21.36
C ILE A 61 -7.89 -6.87 20.52
N GLY A 62 -6.79 -7.42 21.05
CA GLY A 62 -5.98 -8.43 20.34
C GLY A 62 -4.84 -9.00 21.20
N HIS A 63 -4.26 -10.11 20.76
CA HIS A 63 -3.17 -10.82 21.45
C HIS A 63 -1.81 -10.67 20.78
N HIS A 64 -1.66 -9.66 19.92
CA HIS A 64 -0.41 -9.38 19.21
C HIS A 64 0.38 -8.26 19.91
N GLU A 65 1.66 -8.16 19.59
CA GLU A 65 2.48 -7.01 19.98
C GLU A 65 2.34 -5.89 18.91
N PRO A 66 1.79 -4.71 19.26
CA PRO A 66 1.55 -3.63 18.29
C PRO A 66 2.80 -3.22 17.50
N TRP A 67 3.95 -3.19 18.16
CA TRP A 67 5.22 -2.78 17.56
C TRP A 67 5.67 -3.73 16.45
N LEU A 68 5.47 -5.04 16.62
CA LEU A 68 5.79 -6.04 15.59
C LEU A 68 4.84 -5.94 14.40
N LEU A 69 3.58 -5.57 14.63
CA LEU A 69 2.63 -5.32 13.54
C LEU A 69 3.01 -4.06 12.73
N LEU A 70 3.40 -2.98 13.41
CA LEU A 70 3.90 -1.76 12.76
C LEU A 70 5.17 -2.01 11.95
N GLU A 71 6.12 -2.79 12.47
CA GLU A 71 7.32 -3.22 11.75
C GLU A 71 6.94 -3.95 10.46
N ARG A 72 6.01 -4.91 10.56
CA ARG A 72 5.53 -5.67 9.40
C ARG A 72 4.88 -4.78 8.34
N ILE A 73 4.06 -3.81 8.75
CA ILE A 73 3.45 -2.82 7.84
C ILE A 73 4.54 -2.02 7.13
N ALA A 74 5.53 -1.51 7.87
CA ALA A 74 6.61 -0.71 7.30
C ALA A 74 7.41 -1.51 6.24
N VAL A 75 7.72 -2.77 6.52
CA VAL A 75 8.41 -3.66 5.56
C VAL A 75 7.54 -3.90 4.32
N LYS A 76 6.25 -4.23 4.49
CA LYS A 76 5.33 -4.44 3.35
C LYS A 76 5.16 -3.19 2.49
N MET A 77 5.21 -1.99 3.07
CA MET A 77 5.15 -0.72 2.33
C MET A 77 6.34 -0.51 1.39
N CYS A 78 7.50 -1.09 1.67
CA CYS A 78 8.67 -1.04 0.80
C CYS A 78 8.52 -1.90 -0.47
N GLY A 79 7.49 -2.74 -0.53
CA GLY A 79 7.31 -3.72 -1.61
C GLY A 79 8.11 -4.99 -1.39
N GLU A 80 7.66 -6.08 -2.03
CA GLU A 80 8.44 -7.30 -2.08
C GLU A 80 9.49 -7.22 -3.18
N PRO A 81 10.67 -7.86 -3.01
CA PRO A 81 11.65 -7.98 -4.07
C PRO A 81 10.98 -8.56 -5.31
N ARG A 82 10.89 -7.77 -6.37
CA ARG A 82 10.41 -8.26 -7.66
C ARG A 82 11.37 -9.36 -8.09
N ALA A 83 10.91 -10.61 -8.06
CA ALA A 83 11.70 -11.75 -8.51
C ALA A 83 12.33 -11.39 -9.86
N VAL A 84 13.66 -11.31 -9.89
CA VAL A 84 14.40 -11.10 -11.13
C VAL A 84 14.05 -12.29 -12.00
N ARG A 85 13.31 -12.07 -13.09
CA ARG A 85 13.13 -13.08 -14.14
C ARG A 85 14.53 -13.43 -14.62
N SER A 86 15.11 -14.53 -14.14
CA SER A 86 16.29 -15.11 -14.75
C SER A 86 15.87 -15.50 -16.16
N LYS A 87 16.48 -14.86 -17.16
CA LYS A 87 16.46 -15.40 -18.51
C LYS A 87 17.23 -16.71 -18.44
N VAL A 88 16.53 -17.84 -18.46
CA VAL A 88 17.16 -19.13 -18.75
C VAL A 88 17.51 -19.08 -20.24
N PRO A 89 18.80 -19.11 -20.64
CA PRO A 89 19.15 -19.26 -22.04
C PRO A 89 18.76 -20.68 -22.50
N ALA A 90 18.17 -20.74 -23.70
CA ALA A 90 17.85 -21.97 -24.41
C ALA A 90 19.11 -22.73 -24.84
#